data_AF-A0A8D8RQF9-F1
#
_entry.id   AF-A0A8D8RQF9-F1
#
_cell.length_a   1.000
_cell.length_b   1.000
_cell.length_c   1.000
_cell.angle_alpha   90.00
_cell.angle_beta   90.00
_cell.angle_gamma   90.00
#
_symmetry.space_group_name_H-M   'P 1'
#
loop_
_entity.id
_entity.type
_entity.pdbx_description
1 polymer ?
#
loop_
_entity_poly.entity_id
_entity_poly.type
_entity_poly.pdbx_seq_one_letter_code
_entity_poly.pdbx_strand_id
1 'polypeptide(L)'
;VSTRMLFITLSAGGVLQATSTFPSHCKTKSVYFIKKKLFHSLFEDRVHSHLIYGDLCPKPIDQLAVLTEEVFVPMLSNPYVHKNWPSMVTRDVKKHVTDLKNSVNQVRGLLNGQTLLPMPDGVEKVAEVERRIIESGGEDVNLQLKSAIEGAVIKWAAQINDVTQEQSSIAFNGGANPTPSFEIQFWANRLKNLESIYDQLRDERVQKMASIMEHT
;
A
#
# COMPACT_ATOMS: atom_id res chain seq x y z
N VAL A 1 -8.79 -10.77 33.08
CA VAL A 1 -8.23 -10.00 31.94
C VAL A 1 -9.35 -9.74 30.96
N SER A 2 -9.76 -8.48 30.74
CA SER A 2 -10.89 -8.18 29.87
C SER A 2 -10.42 -8.15 28.41
N THR A 3 -10.61 -9.26 27.70
CA THR A 3 -10.20 -9.40 26.29
C THR A 3 -11.04 -8.50 25.39
N ARG A 4 -10.38 -7.58 24.65
CA ARG A 4 -11.03 -6.62 23.74
C ARG A 4 -11.38 -7.23 22.38
N MET A 5 -10.51 -8.12 21.88
CA MET A 5 -10.56 -8.65 20.52
C MET A 5 -10.70 -10.16 20.55
N LEU A 6 -11.53 -10.71 19.66
CA LEU A 6 -11.71 -12.13 19.46
C LEU A 6 -11.62 -12.40 17.96
N PHE A 7 -10.78 -13.35 17.58
CA PHE A 7 -10.67 -13.89 16.23
C PHE A 7 -11.15 -15.33 16.25
N ILE A 8 -11.94 -15.71 15.25
CA ILE A 8 -12.39 -17.08 15.02
C ILE A 8 -11.83 -17.51 13.66
N THR A 9 -11.02 -18.56 13.66
CA THR A 9 -10.35 -19.12 12.48
C THR A 9 -10.75 -20.58 12.31
N LEU A 10 -10.62 -21.10 11.09
CA LEU A 10 -10.81 -22.52 10.81
C LEU A 10 -9.45 -23.20 10.67
N SER A 11 -9.18 -24.20 11.53
CA SER A 11 -7.97 -25.01 11.46
C SER A 11 -7.98 -25.95 10.24
N ALA A 12 -6.81 -26.50 9.89
CA ALA A 12 -6.68 -27.44 8.77
C ALA A 12 -7.55 -28.71 8.94
N GLY A 13 -7.88 -29.09 10.18
CA GLY A 13 -8.77 -30.21 10.49
C GLY A 13 -10.27 -29.85 10.47
N GLY A 14 -10.65 -28.64 10.03
CA GLY A 14 -12.05 -28.20 10.00
C GLY A 14 -12.63 -27.79 11.35
N VAL A 15 -11.79 -27.63 12.38
CA VAL A 15 -12.22 -27.21 13.73
C VAL A 15 -12.07 -25.71 13.88
N LEU A 16 -13.09 -25.04 14.44
CA LEU A 16 -13.05 -23.62 14.78
C LEU A 16 -12.14 -23.37 15.98
N GLN A 17 -11.25 -22.40 15.86
CA GLN A 17 -10.32 -21.97 16.90
C GLN A 17 -10.55 -20.49 17.23
N ALA A 18 -10.55 -20.17 18.51
CA ALA A 18 -10.75 -18.82 19.02
C ALA A 18 -9.45 -18.28 19.62
N THR A 19 -9.02 -17.09 19.20
CA THR A 19 -7.83 -16.41 19.74
C THR A 19 -8.12 -14.96 20.09
N SER A 20 -7.46 -14.45 21.14
CA SER A 20 -7.54 -13.04 21.52
C SER A 20 -6.48 -12.15 20.85
N THR A 21 -5.57 -12.78 20.12
CA THR A 21 -4.47 -12.15 19.39
C THR A 21 -4.66 -12.35 17.90
N PHE A 22 -4.07 -11.45 17.11
CA PHE A 22 -4.12 -11.55 15.65
C PHE A 22 -3.52 -12.89 15.21
N PRO A 23 -4.23 -13.67 14.37
CA PRO A 23 -3.76 -14.99 13.97
C PRO A 23 -2.49 -14.88 13.12
N SER A 24 -1.45 -15.61 13.51
CA SER A 24 -0.17 -15.61 12.79
C SER A 24 -0.26 -16.24 11.39
N HIS A 25 -1.28 -17.06 11.15
CA HIS A 25 -1.49 -17.79 9.90
C HIS A 25 -2.97 -17.68 9.48
N CYS A 26 -3.26 -16.81 8.51
CA CYS A 26 -4.59 -16.69 7.90
C CYS A 26 -4.65 -17.59 6.66
N LYS A 27 -4.74 -18.91 6.81
CA LYS A 27 -4.88 -19.80 5.64
C LYS A 27 -6.31 -19.85 5.09
N THR A 28 -7.27 -19.52 5.95
CA THR A 28 -8.71 -19.60 5.69
C THR A 28 -9.38 -18.29 6.08
N LYS A 29 -10.61 -18.09 5.60
CA LYS A 29 -11.45 -16.97 6.03
C LYS A 29 -11.57 -16.98 7.55
N SER A 30 -11.34 -15.82 8.16
CA SER A 30 -11.45 -15.64 9.61
C SER A 30 -12.49 -14.57 9.91
N VAL A 31 -13.07 -14.58 11.10
CA VAL A 31 -14.02 -13.56 11.56
C VAL A 31 -13.47 -12.92 12.83
N TYR A 32 -13.62 -11.61 12.96
CA TYR A 32 -13.17 -10.88 14.14
C TYR A 32 -14.32 -10.16 14.82
N PHE A 33 -14.18 -9.97 16.13
CA PHE A 33 -15.10 -9.24 16.99
C PHE A 33 -14.29 -8.38 17.95
N ILE A 34 -14.57 -7.07 17.99
CA ILE A 34 -13.86 -6.10 18.81
C ILE A 34 -14.88 -5.34 19.65
N LYS A 35 -14.73 -5.41 20.98
CA LYS A 35 -15.53 -4.61 21.92
C LYS A 35 -15.13 -3.14 21.83
N LYS A 36 -16.11 -2.26 21.61
CA LYS A 36 -15.92 -0.80 21.67
C LYS A 36 -15.67 -0.31 23.09
N LYS A 37 -16.25 -0.96 24.10
CA LYS A 37 -16.07 -0.69 25.54
C LYS A 37 -15.83 -2.00 26.31
N LEU A 38 -14.87 -1.99 27.24
CA LEU A 38 -14.39 -3.21 27.93
C LEU A 38 -15.25 -3.70 29.10
N PHE A 39 -16.08 -2.82 29.67
CA PHE A 39 -16.79 -3.06 30.94
C PHE A 39 -18.32 -2.97 30.81
N HIS A 40 -18.83 -3.00 29.59
CA HIS A 40 -20.28 -3.00 29.35
C HIS A 40 -20.71 -4.42 28.99
N SER A 41 -21.70 -4.96 29.72
CA SER A 41 -22.38 -6.19 29.32
C SER A 41 -23.01 -5.98 27.95
N LEU A 42 -22.84 -6.93 27.04
CA LEU A 42 -23.53 -6.88 25.76
C LEU A 42 -25.01 -7.14 26.05
N PHE A 43 -25.82 -6.08 26.07
CA PHE A 43 -27.28 -6.22 26.10
C PHE A 43 -27.77 -6.61 24.70
N GLU A 44 -28.71 -7.56 24.68
CA GLU A 44 -29.18 -8.30 23.50
C GLU A 44 -29.78 -7.38 22.42
N ASP A 45 -30.25 -6.20 22.81
CA ASP A 45 -30.93 -5.23 21.97
C ASP A 45 -29.99 -4.28 21.20
N ARG A 46 -28.69 -4.25 21.49
CA ARG A 46 -27.74 -3.30 20.86
C ARG A 46 -26.35 -3.84 20.58
N VAL A 47 -26.24 -5.07 20.09
CA VAL A 47 -24.93 -5.68 19.78
C VAL A 47 -24.10 -4.82 18.80
N HIS A 48 -24.73 -4.28 17.75
CA HIS A 48 -24.05 -3.42 16.74
C HIS A 48 -23.50 -2.10 17.31
N SER A 49 -24.10 -1.55 18.38
CA SER A 49 -23.59 -0.33 19.00
C SER A 49 -22.37 -0.60 19.87
N HIS A 50 -22.17 -1.83 20.33
CA HIS A 50 -21.11 -2.21 21.27
C HIS A 50 -19.96 -3.02 20.65
N LEU A 51 -20.20 -3.63 19.48
CA LEU A 51 -19.25 -4.51 18.80
C LEU A 51 -18.88 -3.96 17.42
N ILE A 52 -17.62 -4.13 17.04
CA ILE A 52 -17.17 -4.05 15.65
C ILE A 52 -16.88 -5.48 15.24
N TYR A 53 -17.43 -5.93 14.13
CA TYR A 53 -17.22 -7.28 13.63
C TYR A 53 -17.11 -7.28 12.11
N GLY A 54 -16.45 -8.29 11.59
CA GLY A 54 -16.23 -8.46 10.16
C GLY A 54 -15.38 -9.67 9.87
N ASP A 55 -15.09 -9.88 8.60
CA ASP A 55 -14.26 -10.97 8.11
C ASP A 55 -12.89 -10.51 7.62
N LEU A 56 -11.93 -11.43 7.70
CA LEU A 56 -10.56 -11.28 7.25
C LEU A 56 -10.26 -12.36 6.20
N CYS A 57 -9.77 -11.91 5.04
CA CYS A 57 -9.33 -12.77 3.96
C CYS A 57 -8.00 -13.47 4.32
N PRO A 58 -7.68 -14.60 3.67
CA PRO A 58 -6.40 -15.27 3.87
C PRO A 58 -5.17 -14.40 3.58
N LYS A 59 -5.32 -13.39 2.71
CA LYS A 59 -4.29 -12.40 2.38
C LYS A 59 -4.67 -11.04 2.96
N PRO A 60 -4.36 -10.76 4.24
CA PRO A 60 -4.82 -9.56 4.93
C PRO A 60 -4.23 -8.27 4.34
N ILE A 61 -3.00 -8.30 3.82
CA ILE A 61 -2.38 -7.13 3.18
C ILE A 61 -3.04 -6.83 1.83
N ASP A 62 -3.39 -7.85 1.03
CA ASP A 62 -4.14 -7.65 -0.21
C ASP A 62 -5.53 -7.05 0.09
N GLN A 63 -6.22 -7.58 1.09
CA GLN A 63 -7.51 -7.03 1.54
C GLN A 63 -7.37 -5.58 2.01
N LEU A 64 -6.33 -5.26 2.80
CA LEU A 64 -6.06 -3.89 3.25
C LEU A 64 -5.78 -2.95 2.08
N ALA A 65 -5.05 -3.41 1.07
CA ALA A 65 -4.75 -2.61 -0.11
C ALA A 65 -6.04 -2.26 -0.89
N VAL A 66 -6.90 -3.25 -1.11
CA VAL A 66 -8.21 -3.05 -1.76
C VAL A 66 -9.09 -2.11 -0.92
N LEU A 67 -9.19 -2.32 0.40
CA LEU A 67 -9.97 -1.44 1.27
C LEU A 67 -9.44 0.00 1.27
N THR A 68 -8.12 0.17 1.25
CA THR A 68 -7.51 1.49 1.21
C THR A 68 -7.83 2.20 -0.10
N GLU A 69 -7.68 1.52 -1.23
CA GLU A 69 -7.87 2.10 -2.56
C GLU A 69 -9.34 2.33 -2.91
N GLU A 70 -10.21 1.37 -2.63
CA GLU A 70 -11.61 1.39 -3.07
C GLU A 70 -12.57 2.02 -2.06
N VAL A 71 -12.19 2.06 -0.77
CA VAL A 71 -13.08 2.54 0.30
C VAL A 71 -12.50 3.76 0.99
N PHE A 72 -11.30 3.64 1.59
CA PHE A 72 -10.77 4.72 2.43
C PHE A 72 -10.32 5.94 1.61
N VAL A 73 -9.66 5.74 0.47
CA VAL A 73 -9.24 6.85 -0.41
C VAL A 73 -10.45 7.66 -0.89
N PRO A 74 -11.50 7.06 -1.50
CA PRO A 74 -12.69 7.80 -1.90
C PRO A 74 -13.43 8.44 -0.72
N MET A 75 -13.60 7.73 0.39
CA MET A 75 -14.34 8.24 1.55
C MET A 75 -13.64 9.45 2.19
N LEU A 76 -12.31 9.40 2.32
CA LEU A 76 -11.54 10.42 3.02
C LEU A 76 -11.08 11.56 2.11
N SER A 77 -11.03 11.34 0.79
CA SER A 77 -10.67 12.39 -0.19
C SER A 77 -11.87 13.12 -0.78
N ASN A 78 -13.10 12.64 -0.54
CA ASN A 78 -14.31 13.24 -1.10
C ASN A 78 -14.68 14.55 -0.36
N PRO A 79 -14.62 15.72 -1.02
CA PRO A 79 -14.94 17.01 -0.41
C PRO A 79 -16.41 17.12 0.04
N TYR A 80 -17.32 16.38 -0.59
CA TYR A 80 -18.74 16.39 -0.26
C TYR A 80 -19.07 15.69 1.06
N VAL A 81 -18.22 14.75 1.51
CA VAL A 81 -18.34 14.08 2.81
C VAL A 81 -17.92 15.03 3.94
N HIS A 82 -17.01 15.96 3.65
CA HIS A 82 -16.30 16.79 4.64
C HIS A 82 -16.67 18.27 4.55
N LYS A 83 -17.92 18.62 4.18
CA LYS A 83 -18.35 20.02 3.95
C LYS A 83 -18.05 20.98 5.11
N ASN A 84 -17.96 20.46 6.33
CA ASN A 84 -17.68 21.25 7.54
C ASN A 84 -16.21 21.25 7.97
N TRP A 85 -15.33 20.57 7.23
CA TRP A 85 -13.90 20.51 7.56
C TRP A 85 -13.20 21.76 7.02
N PRO A 86 -12.28 22.35 7.80
CA PRO A 86 -11.37 23.36 7.26
C PRO A 86 -10.60 22.80 6.07
N SER A 87 -10.34 23.66 5.07
CA SER A 87 -9.61 23.27 3.85
C SER A 87 -8.24 22.66 4.15
N MET A 88 -7.57 23.15 5.20
CA MET A 88 -6.28 22.63 5.64
C MET A 88 -6.37 21.18 6.14
N VAL A 89 -7.43 20.83 6.89
CA VAL A 89 -7.66 19.47 7.39
C VAL A 89 -7.98 18.53 6.24
N THR A 90 -8.82 18.98 5.30
CA THR A 90 -9.16 18.17 4.10
C THR A 90 -7.91 17.84 3.28
N ARG A 91 -7.03 18.83 3.08
CA ARG A 91 -5.77 18.63 2.38
C ARG A 91 -4.84 17.67 3.12
N ASP A 92 -4.73 17.81 4.44
CA ASP A 92 -3.86 16.98 5.27
C ASP A 92 -4.33 15.52 5.33
N VAL A 93 -5.63 15.30 5.54
CA VAL A 93 -6.22 13.95 5.53
C VAL A 93 -6.05 13.28 4.17
N LYS A 94 -6.28 14.02 3.08
CA LYS A 94 -6.06 13.51 1.73
C LYS A 94 -4.62 13.05 1.55
N LYS A 95 -3.64 13.86 1.96
CA LYS A 95 -2.23 13.51 1.89
C LYS A 95 -1.92 12.23 2.69
N HIS A 96 -2.34 12.16 3.95
CA HIS A 96 -2.07 10.99 4.80
C HIS A 96 -2.70 9.69 4.28
N VAL A 97 -3.87 9.78 3.66
CA VAL A 97 -4.52 8.64 3.02
C VAL A 97 -3.80 8.19 1.75
N THR A 98 -3.29 9.12 0.96
CA THR A 98 -2.42 8.79 -0.19
C THR A 98 -1.11 8.15 0.28
N ASP A 99 -0.50 8.68 1.34
CA ASP A 99 0.70 8.10 1.95
C ASP A 99 0.42 6.66 2.45
N LEU A 100 -0.71 6.44 3.12
CA LEU A 100 -1.14 5.10 3.55
C LEU A 100 -1.31 4.15 2.35
N LYS A 101 -1.99 4.59 1.29
CA LYS A 101 -2.13 3.81 0.04
C LYS A 101 -0.77 3.39 -0.49
N ASN A 102 0.17 4.33 -0.59
CA ASN A 102 1.51 4.07 -1.09
C ASN A 102 2.27 3.09 -0.21
N SER A 103 2.22 3.25 1.12
CA SER A 103 2.85 2.32 2.07
C SER A 103 2.27 0.92 2.00
N VAL A 104 0.93 0.78 1.95
CA VAL A 104 0.27 -0.53 1.86
C VAL A 104 0.63 -1.22 0.55
N ASN A 105 0.64 -0.49 -0.57
CA ASN A 105 1.05 -1.03 -1.86
C ASN A 105 2.52 -1.46 -1.84
N GLN A 106 3.43 -0.68 -1.25
CA GLN A 106 4.83 -1.06 -1.11
C GLN A 106 5.00 -2.35 -0.31
N VAL A 107 4.33 -2.48 0.84
CA VAL A 107 4.36 -3.71 1.65
C VAL A 107 3.77 -4.89 0.87
N ARG A 108 2.67 -4.68 0.15
CA ARG A 108 2.07 -5.70 -0.73
C ARG A 108 3.05 -6.16 -1.81
N GLY A 109 3.77 -5.23 -2.42
CA GLY A 109 4.84 -5.51 -3.37
C GLY A 109 5.93 -6.38 -2.75
N LEU A 110 6.49 -5.95 -1.62
CA LEU A 110 7.56 -6.68 -0.92
C LEU A 110 7.16 -8.12 -0.58
N LEU A 111 5.92 -8.33 -0.11
CA LEU A 111 5.41 -9.67 0.17
C LEU A 111 5.30 -10.57 -1.07
N ASN A 112 5.11 -9.97 -2.24
CA ASN A 112 5.04 -10.67 -3.52
C ASN A 112 6.39 -10.71 -4.27
N GLY A 113 7.47 -10.21 -3.65
CA GLY A 113 8.79 -10.10 -4.29
C GLY A 113 8.86 -9.06 -5.40
N GLN A 114 8.04 -8.01 -5.33
CA GLN A 114 7.96 -6.93 -6.30
C GLN A 114 8.23 -5.58 -5.65
N THR A 115 9.10 -4.79 -6.25
CA THR A 115 9.37 -3.40 -5.86
C THR A 115 8.40 -2.50 -6.62
N LEU A 116 7.51 -1.82 -5.90
CA LEU A 116 6.59 -0.85 -6.49
C LEU A 116 7.12 0.57 -6.32
N LEU A 117 7.19 1.31 -7.43
CA LEU A 117 7.59 2.71 -7.48
C LEU A 117 6.37 3.59 -7.15
N PRO A 118 6.35 4.28 -5.99
CA PRO A 118 5.20 5.07 -5.58
C PRO A 118 5.05 6.31 -6.46
N MET A 119 3.84 6.55 -6.97
CA MET A 119 3.57 7.72 -7.81
C MET A 119 3.48 9.01 -6.98
N PRO A 120 3.93 10.16 -7.52
CA PRO A 120 3.82 11.44 -6.84
C PRO A 120 2.37 11.95 -6.75
N ASP A 121 2.13 12.82 -5.79
CA ASP A 121 0.85 13.53 -5.68
C ASP A 121 0.56 14.33 -6.95
N GLY A 122 -0.67 14.22 -7.46
CA GLY A 122 -1.10 14.95 -8.65
C GLY A 122 -0.71 14.28 -9.97
N VAL A 123 -0.17 13.05 -9.94
CA VAL A 123 0.14 12.27 -11.15
C VAL A 123 -1.06 12.13 -12.10
N GLU A 124 -2.29 12.17 -11.58
CA GLU A 124 -3.50 12.08 -12.40
C GLU A 124 -3.67 13.24 -13.38
N LYS A 125 -3.08 14.41 -13.07
CA LYS A 125 -3.12 15.60 -13.93
C LYS A 125 -1.91 15.72 -14.85
N VAL A 126 -0.97 14.77 -14.80
CA VAL A 126 0.30 14.86 -15.55
C VAL A 126 0.06 15.01 -17.05
N ALA A 127 -0.93 14.31 -17.62
CA ALA A 127 -1.24 14.44 -19.04
C ALA A 127 -1.74 15.84 -19.44
N GLU A 128 -2.56 16.47 -18.59
CA GLU A 128 -3.06 17.83 -18.82
C GLU A 128 -1.94 18.86 -18.67
N VAL A 129 -1.07 18.68 -17.68
CA VAL A 129 0.05 19.58 -17.39
C VAL A 129 1.13 19.50 -18.48
N GLU A 130 1.49 18.30 -18.91
CA GLU A 130 2.43 18.09 -20.01
C GLU A 130 1.95 18.82 -21.27
N ARG A 131 0.69 18.64 -21.65
CA ARG A 131 0.11 19.30 -22.81
C ARG A 131 0.20 20.82 -22.72
N ARG A 132 -0.12 21.39 -21.56
CA ARG A 132 -0.02 22.84 -21.31
C ARG A 132 1.42 23.35 -21.42
N ILE A 133 2.39 22.60 -20.88
CA ILE A 133 3.82 22.97 -20.94
C ILE A 133 4.30 22.99 -22.40
N ILE A 134 3.91 21.98 -23.19
CA ILE A 134 4.23 21.92 -24.62
C ILE A 134 3.57 23.07 -25.39
N GLU A 135 2.28 23.34 -25.16
CA GLU A 135 1.53 24.42 -25.84
C GLU A 135 2.02 25.82 -25.47
N SER A 136 2.52 26.01 -24.25
CA SER A 136 3.08 27.28 -23.74
C SER A 136 4.59 27.44 -23.98
N GLY A 137 5.26 26.46 -24.60
CA GLY A 137 6.70 26.51 -24.81
C GLY A 137 7.53 26.54 -23.52
N GLY A 138 7.02 25.98 -22.42
CA GLY A 138 7.73 25.90 -21.14
C GLY A 138 7.43 27.01 -20.13
N GLU A 139 6.54 27.97 -20.44
CA GLU A 139 6.22 29.07 -19.53
C GLU A 139 5.26 28.67 -18.39
N ASP A 140 4.38 27.69 -18.61
CA ASP A 140 3.35 27.29 -17.65
C ASP A 140 3.77 26.10 -16.77
N VAL A 141 4.80 26.30 -15.95
CA VAL A 141 5.35 25.27 -15.06
C VAL A 141 4.61 25.22 -13.73
N ASN A 142 3.91 24.12 -13.46
CA ASN A 142 3.40 23.84 -12.13
C ASN A 142 4.55 23.40 -11.20
N LEU A 143 5.18 24.37 -10.53
CA LEU A 143 6.31 24.17 -9.61
C LEU A 143 6.04 23.10 -8.54
N GLN A 144 4.81 23.02 -8.04
CA GLN A 144 4.44 22.03 -7.02
C GLN A 144 4.47 20.61 -7.59
N LEU A 145 3.93 20.41 -8.79
CA LEU A 145 3.98 19.11 -9.46
C LEU A 145 5.41 18.75 -9.86
N LYS A 146 6.18 19.70 -10.39
CA LYS A 146 7.61 19.49 -10.72
C LYS A 146 8.39 19.00 -9.49
N SER A 147 8.28 19.69 -8.36
CA SER A 147 8.95 19.30 -7.12
C SER A 147 8.48 17.93 -6.61
N ALA A 148 7.20 17.59 -6.77
CA ALA A 148 6.69 16.27 -6.42
C ALA A 148 7.28 15.16 -7.32
N ILE A 149 7.39 15.42 -8.63
CA ILE A 149 8.01 14.51 -9.62
C ILE A 149 9.49 14.31 -9.27
N GLU A 150 10.26 15.37 -9.05
CA GLU A 150 11.68 15.30 -8.66
C GLU A 150 11.86 14.46 -7.40
N GLY A 151 11.04 14.72 -6.37
CA GLY A 151 11.06 13.96 -5.13
C GLY A 151 10.72 12.48 -5.32
N ALA A 152 9.82 12.14 -6.26
CA ALA A 152 9.53 10.76 -6.60
C ALA A 152 10.70 10.08 -7.33
N VAL A 153 11.28 10.74 -8.34
CA VAL A 153 12.42 10.22 -9.11
C VAL A 153 13.63 9.95 -8.22
N ILE A 154 13.94 10.85 -7.27
CA ILE A 154 15.02 10.62 -6.29
C ILE A 154 14.76 9.36 -5.46
N LYS A 155 13.53 9.19 -4.96
CA LYS A 155 13.15 8.00 -4.18
C LYS A 155 13.21 6.72 -5.02
N TRP A 156 12.77 6.78 -6.28
CA TRP A 156 12.83 5.64 -7.20
C TRP A 156 14.27 5.25 -7.50
N ALA A 157 15.17 6.22 -7.73
CA ALA A 157 16.58 5.96 -7.94
C ALA A 157 17.21 5.23 -6.74
N ALA A 158 16.91 5.67 -5.51
CA ALA A 158 17.36 4.98 -4.30
C ALA A 158 16.81 3.54 -4.21
N GLN A 159 15.51 3.34 -4.43
CA GLN A 159 14.89 2.00 -4.38
C GLN A 159 15.43 1.06 -5.45
N ILE A 160 15.60 1.55 -6.68
CA ILE A 160 16.15 0.74 -7.78
C ILE A 160 17.61 0.39 -7.46
N ASN A 161 18.39 1.34 -6.93
CA ASN A 161 19.75 1.05 -6.49
C ASN A 161 19.76 -0.08 -5.45
N ASP A 162 18.91 -0.02 -4.42
CA ASP A 162 18.81 -1.06 -3.39
C ASP A 162 18.52 -2.43 -4.01
N VAL A 163 17.53 -2.52 -4.93
CA VAL A 163 17.21 -3.75 -5.66
C VAL A 163 18.42 -4.22 -6.48
N THR A 164 19.11 -3.33 -7.19
CA THR A 164 20.27 -3.71 -8.01
C THR A 164 21.45 -4.20 -7.17
N GLN A 165 21.57 -3.77 -5.91
CA GLN A 165 22.64 -4.19 -5.01
C GLN A 165 22.33 -5.51 -4.27
N GLU A 166 21.09 -6.02 -4.33
CA GLU A 166 20.76 -7.30 -3.70
C GLU A 166 21.59 -8.46 -4.28
N GLN A 167 22.10 -9.31 -3.39
CA GLN A 167 22.93 -10.47 -3.72
C GLN A 167 22.35 -11.74 -3.11
N SER A 168 22.56 -12.88 -3.78
CA SER A 168 22.17 -14.20 -3.27
C SER A 168 22.91 -14.58 -1.98
N SER A 169 24.03 -13.91 -1.69
CA SER A 169 24.83 -14.08 -0.47
C SER A 169 24.04 -13.83 0.81
N ILE A 170 22.92 -13.10 0.74
CA ILE A 170 22.01 -12.87 1.86
C ILE A 170 21.50 -14.17 2.49
N ALA A 171 21.45 -15.27 1.73
CA ALA A 171 21.01 -16.57 2.23
C ALA A 171 22.01 -17.27 3.16
N PHE A 172 23.25 -16.78 3.23
CA PHE A 172 24.27 -17.28 4.16
C PHE A 172 24.28 -16.49 5.47
N ASN A 173 23.49 -15.41 5.59
CA ASN A 173 23.39 -14.63 6.82
C ASN A 173 22.92 -15.51 7.99
N GLY A 174 23.52 -15.28 9.16
CA GLY A 174 23.19 -16.04 10.38
C GLY A 174 23.70 -17.49 10.38
N GLY A 175 24.65 -17.84 9.51
CA GLY A 175 25.25 -19.19 9.46
C GLY A 175 24.37 -20.25 8.79
N ALA A 176 23.40 -19.82 7.97
CA ALA A 176 22.54 -20.70 7.20
C ALA A 176 23.33 -21.39 6.06
N ASN A 177 22.90 -22.61 5.72
CA ASN A 177 23.48 -23.41 4.63
C ASN A 177 22.43 -23.59 3.52
N PRO A 178 22.24 -22.59 2.65
CA PRO A 178 21.25 -22.67 1.57
C PRO A 178 21.60 -23.77 0.57
N THR A 179 20.58 -24.35 -0.05
CA THR A 179 20.75 -25.36 -1.11
C THR A 179 20.87 -24.69 -2.47
N PRO A 180 21.40 -25.38 -3.51
CA PRO A 180 21.48 -24.82 -4.87
C PRO A 180 20.12 -24.34 -5.42
N SER A 181 19.01 -24.94 -4.97
CA SER A 181 17.66 -24.51 -5.35
C SER A 181 17.34 -23.06 -4.94
N PHE A 182 17.96 -22.57 -3.85
CA PHE A 182 17.81 -21.19 -3.41
C PHE A 182 18.34 -20.21 -4.45
N GLU A 183 19.50 -20.49 -5.04
CA GLU A 183 20.12 -19.59 -6.02
C GLU A 183 19.27 -19.46 -7.28
N ILE A 184 18.71 -20.58 -7.76
CA ILE A 184 17.78 -20.60 -8.89
C ILE A 184 16.54 -19.74 -8.57
N GLN A 185 15.96 -19.91 -7.37
CA GLN A 185 14.79 -19.16 -6.95
C GLN A 185 15.09 -17.66 -6.78
N PHE A 186 16.26 -17.33 -6.23
CA PHE A 186 16.71 -15.95 -6.07
C PHE A 186 16.79 -15.24 -7.43
N TRP A 187 17.47 -15.83 -8.41
CA TRP A 187 17.61 -15.24 -9.74
C TRP A 187 16.28 -15.17 -10.50
N ALA A 188 15.41 -16.17 -10.37
CA ALA A 188 14.07 -16.14 -10.96
C ALA A 188 13.20 -15.00 -10.37
N ASN A 189 13.21 -14.84 -9.04
CA ASN A 189 12.50 -13.77 -8.37
C ASN A 189 13.08 -12.39 -8.73
N ARG A 190 14.40 -12.28 -8.79
CA ARG A 190 15.11 -11.04 -9.18
C ARG A 190 14.76 -10.62 -10.60
N LEU A 191 14.77 -11.55 -11.55
CA LEU A 191 14.36 -11.28 -12.94
C LEU A 191 12.92 -10.73 -12.98
N LYS A 192 11.98 -11.43 -12.35
CA LYS A 192 10.58 -11.02 -12.27
C LYS A 192 10.42 -9.63 -11.64
N ASN A 193 11.20 -9.32 -10.61
CA ASN A 193 11.17 -8.00 -9.97
C ASN A 193 11.69 -6.91 -10.92
N LEU A 194 12.83 -7.13 -11.57
CA LEU A 194 13.41 -6.18 -12.51
C LEU A 194 12.51 -5.94 -13.74
N GLU A 195 11.87 -6.98 -14.27
CA GLU A 195 10.86 -6.86 -15.32
C GLU A 195 9.67 -6.00 -14.85
N SER A 196 9.18 -6.24 -13.62
CA SER A 196 8.12 -5.44 -13.03
C SER A 196 8.51 -3.96 -12.85
N ILE A 197 9.76 -3.67 -12.48
CA ILE A 197 10.27 -2.29 -12.39
C ILE A 197 10.36 -1.66 -13.79
N TYR A 198 10.86 -2.41 -14.76
CA TYR A 198 10.94 -1.97 -16.15
C TYR A 198 9.57 -1.59 -16.71
N ASP A 199 8.55 -2.43 -16.49
CA ASP A 199 7.18 -2.15 -16.93
C ASP A 199 6.61 -0.91 -16.24
N GLN A 200 6.88 -0.72 -14.95
CA GLN A 200 6.46 0.48 -14.21
C GLN A 200 7.10 1.75 -14.77
N LEU A 201 8.38 1.72 -15.14
CA LEU A 201 9.08 2.86 -15.75
C LEU A 201 8.57 3.17 -17.17
N ARG A 202 7.95 2.20 -17.84
CA ARG A 202 7.32 2.36 -19.15
C ARG A 202 5.86 2.81 -19.10
N ASP A 203 5.29 2.93 -17.90
CA ASP A 203 3.93 3.45 -17.73
C ASP A 203 3.82 4.84 -18.38
N GLU A 204 2.73 5.07 -19.11
CA GLU A 204 2.50 6.31 -19.84
C GLU A 204 2.61 7.53 -18.93
N ARG A 205 2.13 7.45 -17.67
CA ARG A 205 2.20 8.55 -16.71
C ARG A 205 3.65 8.89 -16.35
N VAL A 206 4.52 7.88 -16.26
CA VAL A 206 5.96 8.07 -15.99
C VAL A 206 6.66 8.70 -17.19
N GLN A 207 6.33 8.28 -18.40
CA GLN A 207 6.87 8.89 -19.63
C GLN A 207 6.51 10.38 -19.72
N LYS A 208 5.27 10.72 -19.38
CA LYS A 208 4.81 12.12 -19.35
C LYS A 208 5.46 12.93 -18.23
N MET A 209 5.74 12.33 -17.07
CA MET A 209 6.54 12.97 -16.02
C MET A 209 7.96 13.31 -16.51
N ALA A 210 8.60 12.39 -17.24
CA ALA A 210 9.91 12.63 -17.84
C ALA A 210 9.86 13.77 -18.87
N SER A 211 8.86 13.76 -19.75
CA SER A 211 8.60 14.84 -20.71
C SER A 211 8.46 16.21 -20.03
N ILE A 212 7.70 16.31 -18.94
CA ILE A 212 7.59 17.55 -18.13
C ILE A 212 8.95 18.00 -17.61
N MET A 213 9.79 17.09 -17.12
CA MET A 213 11.13 17.41 -16.62
C MET A 213 12.11 17.84 -17.72
N GLU A 214 11.96 17.33 -18.95
CA GLU A 214 12.81 17.72 -20.08
C GLU A 214 12.47 19.10 -20.63
N HIS A 215 11.20 19.51 -20.55
CA HIS A 215 10.69 20.78 -21.08
C HIS A 215 10.72 21.93 -20.05
N THR A 216 11.19 21.71 -18.82
CA THR A 216 11.22 22.74 -17.75
C THR A 216 12.49 22.75 -16.93
#